data_AF-A0A1G8FMA9-F1
#
_entry.id   AF-A0A1G8FMA9-F1
#
_cell.length_a   1.000
_cell.length_b   1.000
_cell.length_c   1.000
_cell.angle_alpha   90.00
_cell.angle_beta   90.00
_cell.angle_gamma   90.00
#
_symmetry.space_group_name_H-M   'P 1'
#
loop_
_entity.id
_entity.type
_entity.pdbx_description
1 polymer ?
#
loop_
_entity_poly.entity_id
_entity_poly.type
_entity_poly.pdbx_seq_one_letter_code
_entity_poly.pdbx_strand_id
1 'polypeptide(L)'
;MDITGLLYVVIIQIIVIFLLFGFIFNGYYGFKILSKRKNSDLYEICDRLKSYMEVKAKIWILIESPFMSYRNPTNLNVFTRMFKMFNTISCTGPLFLVSQQYPKLLNWSLAHEIAHIKYRDSMIINKLLHCSSSKVLKAVSVLIELRADVTGVKAARDTGLIVYSDLENIHKMLGENNPYFDGYPSNEDRIVFPEEYEEFCPELIDKIMMRICNELEINDPFAFSQEVIRIFTDIKFINVVKQMFKR
;
A
#
# COMPACT_ATOMS: atom_id res chain seq x y z
N MET A 1 -49.66 -25.89 -7.02
CA MET A 1 -48.28 -26.06 -7.55
C MET A 1 -48.08 -27.55 -7.70
N ASP A 2 -47.80 -28.04 -8.91
CA ASP A 2 -47.61 -29.48 -9.12
C ASP A 2 -46.28 -29.93 -8.50
N ILE A 3 -46.15 -31.23 -8.25
CA ILE A 3 -44.94 -31.82 -7.65
C ILE A 3 -43.69 -31.49 -8.49
N THR A 4 -43.86 -31.39 -9.81
CA THR A 4 -42.83 -31.00 -10.77
C THR A 4 -42.30 -29.58 -10.54
N GLY A 5 -43.19 -28.61 -10.33
CA GLY A 5 -42.82 -27.22 -10.04
C GLY A 5 -42.12 -27.06 -8.70
N LEU A 6 -42.54 -27.81 -7.68
CA LEU A 6 -41.86 -27.82 -6.38
C LEU A 6 -40.44 -28.40 -6.49
N LEU A 7 -40.27 -29.50 -7.24
CA LEU A 7 -38.96 -30.11 -7.47
C LEU A 7 -38.01 -29.14 -8.20
N TYR A 8 -38.52 -28.40 -9.18
CA TYR A 8 -37.72 -27.44 -9.96
C TYR A 8 -37.19 -26.29 -9.08
N VAL A 9 -38.04 -25.76 -8.19
CA VAL A 9 -37.65 -24.70 -7.25
C VAL A 9 -36.59 -25.20 -6.26
N VAL A 10 -36.72 -26.43 -5.75
CA VAL A 10 -35.74 -27.03 -4.84
C VAL A 10 -34.40 -27.25 -5.53
N ILE A 11 -34.39 -27.73 -6.78
CA ILE A 11 -33.15 -27.92 -7.56
C ILE A 11 -32.44 -26.57 -7.79
N ILE A 12 -33.18 -25.53 -8.17
CA ILE A 12 -32.61 -24.19 -8.36
C ILE A 12 -32.01 -23.65 -7.05
N GLN A 13 -32.71 -23.80 -5.93
CA GLN A 13 -32.19 -23.36 -4.62
C GLN A 13 -30.91 -24.11 -4.24
N ILE A 14 -30.84 -25.42 -4.47
CA ILE A 14 -29.62 -26.20 -4.24
C ILE A 14 -28.48 -25.69 -5.13
N ILE A 15 -28.72 -25.44 -6.42
CA ILE A 15 -27.70 -24.90 -7.33
C ILE A 15 -27.21 -23.53 -6.85
N VAL A 16 -28.12 -22.62 -6.46
CA VAL A 16 -27.76 -21.30 -5.96
C VAL A 16 -26.95 -21.40 -4.66
N ILE A 17 -27.34 -22.30 -3.74
CA ILE A 17 -26.56 -22.57 -2.51
C ILE A 17 -25.18 -23.10 -2.86
N PHE A 18 -25.05 -24.06 -3.80
CA PHE A 18 -23.76 -24.58 -4.23
C PHE A 18 -22.90 -23.54 -4.94
N LEU A 19 -23.48 -22.64 -5.72
CA LEU A 19 -22.77 -21.52 -6.35
C LEU A 19 -22.31 -20.49 -5.31
N LEU A 20 -23.16 -20.18 -4.32
CA LEU A 20 -22.80 -19.31 -3.19
C LEU A 20 -21.72 -19.94 -2.33
N PHE A 21 -21.81 -21.24 -2.02
CA PHE A 21 -20.78 -21.98 -1.31
C PHE A 21 -19.49 -22.06 -2.13
N GLY A 22 -19.57 -22.28 -3.44
CA GLY A 22 -18.41 -22.27 -4.34
C GLY A 22 -17.74 -20.90 -4.39
N PHE A 23 -18.51 -19.81 -4.34
CA PHE A 23 -18.01 -18.44 -4.28
C PHE A 23 -17.37 -18.13 -2.92
N ILE A 24 -18.01 -18.55 -1.82
CA ILE A 24 -17.48 -18.40 -0.45
C ILE A 24 -16.21 -19.24 -0.28
N PHE A 25 -16.20 -20.49 -0.77
CA PHE A 25 -15.04 -21.37 -0.71
C PHE A 25 -13.90 -20.88 -1.62
N ASN A 26 -14.16 -20.45 -2.85
CA ASN A 26 -13.12 -19.87 -3.71
C ASN A 26 -12.58 -18.54 -3.17
N GLY A 27 -13.40 -17.74 -2.49
CA GLY A 27 -12.95 -16.57 -1.76
C GLY A 27 -12.06 -16.91 -0.56
N TYR A 28 -12.38 -17.99 0.17
CA TYR A 28 -11.61 -18.47 1.32
C TYR A 28 -10.30 -19.17 0.95
N TYR A 29 -10.23 -19.87 -0.20
CA TYR A 29 -9.03 -20.55 -0.67
C TYR A 29 -7.96 -19.60 -1.25
N GLY A 30 -8.28 -18.32 -1.42
CA GLY A 30 -7.34 -17.32 -1.93
C GLY A 30 -6.27 -16.90 -0.92
N PHE A 31 -6.52 -17.03 0.39
CA PHE A 31 -5.63 -16.49 1.42
C PHE A 31 -5.37 -17.48 2.54
N LYS A 32 -4.10 -17.65 2.92
CA LYS A 32 -3.69 -18.44 4.07
C LYS A 32 -3.09 -17.54 5.13
N ILE A 33 -3.72 -17.46 6.31
CA ILE A 33 -3.13 -16.77 7.48
C ILE A 33 -1.85 -17.51 7.88
N LEU A 34 -0.74 -16.79 7.95
CA LEU A 34 0.50 -17.34 8.46
C LEU A 34 0.41 -17.59 9.97
N SER A 35 0.63 -18.84 10.37
CA SER A 35 0.75 -19.18 11.78
C SER A 35 1.97 -18.49 12.39
N LYS A 36 1.75 -17.73 13.48
CA LYS A 36 2.83 -17.09 14.26
C LYS A 36 3.85 -18.12 14.76
N ARG A 37 3.41 -19.35 15.09
CA ARG A 37 4.31 -20.43 15.55
C ARG A 37 5.29 -20.89 14.47
N LYS A 38 4.87 -20.89 13.20
CA LYS A 38 5.72 -21.35 12.07
C LYS A 38 6.54 -20.24 11.42
N ASN A 39 6.25 -18.99 11.72
CA ASN A 39 6.87 -17.82 11.10
C ASN A 39 7.23 -16.80 12.19
N SER A 40 7.83 -17.26 13.29
CA SER A 40 8.16 -16.44 14.46
C SER A 40 8.96 -15.21 14.08
N ASP A 41 9.97 -15.39 13.23
CA ASP A 41 10.95 -14.37 12.87
C ASP A 41 10.28 -13.22 12.11
N LEU A 42 9.35 -13.56 11.21
CA LEU A 42 8.56 -12.58 10.47
C LEU A 42 7.67 -11.75 11.39
N TYR A 43 7.01 -12.40 12.36
CA TYR A 43 6.19 -11.69 13.33
C TYR A 43 7.04 -10.87 14.32
N GLU A 44 8.25 -11.30 14.63
CA GLU A 44 9.21 -10.53 15.44
C GLU A 44 9.65 -9.26 14.72
N ILE A 45 9.97 -9.36 13.43
CA ILE A 45 10.27 -8.21 12.55
C ILE A 45 9.10 -7.22 12.54
N CYS A 46 7.88 -7.72 12.33
CA CYS A 46 6.67 -6.89 12.40
C CYS A 46 6.48 -6.23 13.77
N ASP A 47 6.64 -6.98 14.86
CA ASP A 47 6.47 -6.45 16.22
C ASP A 47 7.54 -5.37 16.53
N ARG A 48 8.78 -5.55 16.06
CA ARG A 48 9.86 -4.56 16.15
C ARG A 48 9.54 -3.27 15.39
N LEU A 49 9.13 -3.37 14.13
CA LEU A 49 8.75 -2.23 13.30
C LEU A 49 7.55 -1.48 13.87
N LYS A 50 6.51 -2.21 14.32
CA LYS A 50 5.34 -1.62 14.98
C LYS A 50 5.71 -0.88 16.25
N SER A 51 6.59 -1.46 17.07
CA SER A 51 7.05 -0.83 18.31
C SER A 51 7.76 0.49 18.01
N TYR A 52 8.70 0.48 17.07
CA TYR A 52 9.40 1.68 16.62
C TYR A 52 8.43 2.74 16.06
N MET A 53 7.44 2.33 15.26
CA MET A 53 6.46 3.22 14.65
C MET A 53 5.30 3.62 15.56
N GLU A 54 5.25 3.10 16.80
CA GLU A 54 4.16 3.27 17.78
C GLU A 54 2.78 2.76 17.32
N VAL A 55 2.76 1.72 16.48
CA VAL A 55 1.54 1.12 15.94
C VAL A 55 0.97 0.09 16.92
N LYS A 56 -0.12 0.45 17.60
CA LYS A 56 -0.85 -0.44 18.53
C LYS A 56 -1.77 -1.45 17.84
N ALA A 57 -2.02 -1.29 16.55
CA ALA A 57 -2.93 -2.17 15.81
C ALA A 57 -2.42 -3.62 15.80
N LYS A 58 -3.35 -4.59 15.92
CA LYS A 58 -3.00 -5.99 15.68
C LYS A 58 -2.79 -6.19 14.18
N ILE A 59 -1.67 -6.81 13.82
CA ILE A 59 -1.30 -7.10 12.43
C ILE A 59 -1.37 -8.59 12.22
N TRP A 60 -2.03 -8.99 11.13
CA TRP A 60 -2.10 -10.36 10.64
C TRP A 60 -1.40 -10.42 9.29
N ILE A 61 -0.54 -11.42 9.10
CA ILE A 61 0.12 -11.64 7.81
C ILE A 61 -0.61 -12.76 7.08
N LEU A 62 -1.18 -12.45 5.91
CA LEU A 62 -1.76 -13.45 5.02
C LEU A 62 -0.84 -13.66 3.82
N ILE A 63 -0.81 -14.89 3.31
CA ILE A 63 -0.21 -15.18 2.01
C ILE A 63 -1.33 -15.52 1.03
N GLU A 64 -1.37 -14.83 -0.12
CA GLU A 64 -2.21 -15.24 -1.24
C GLU A 64 -1.72 -16.56 -1.85
N SER A 65 -2.66 -17.46 -2.15
CA SER A 65 -2.36 -18.69 -2.87
C SER A 65 -1.74 -18.36 -4.24
N PRO A 66 -0.63 -19.02 -4.63
CA PRO A 66 0.07 -18.75 -5.89
C PRO A 66 -0.79 -18.95 -7.15
N PHE A 67 -1.96 -19.58 -7.05
CA PHE A 67 -2.89 -19.76 -8.16
C PHE A 67 -3.63 -18.48 -8.59
N MET A 68 -3.76 -17.48 -7.74
CA MET A 68 -4.41 -16.20 -8.12
C MET A 68 -3.46 -15.21 -8.79
N SER A 69 -2.14 -15.37 -8.60
CA SER A 69 -1.11 -14.49 -9.17
C SER A 69 -0.79 -14.74 -10.66
N TYR A 70 -1.27 -15.83 -11.27
CA TYR A 70 -0.94 -16.18 -12.66
C TYR A 70 -1.75 -15.44 -13.73
N ARG A 71 -2.80 -14.69 -13.37
CA ARG A 71 -3.65 -13.98 -14.35
C ARG A 71 -3.15 -12.59 -14.77
N ASN A 72 -2.06 -12.10 -14.18
CA ASN A 72 -1.35 -10.91 -14.64
C ASN A 72 0.15 -11.05 -14.30
N PRO A 73 0.94 -11.70 -15.18
CA PRO A 73 2.39 -11.84 -14.97
C PRO A 73 3.14 -10.51 -15.13
N THR A 74 2.46 -9.47 -15.61
CA THR A 74 2.93 -8.10 -15.61
C THR A 74 2.22 -7.37 -14.48
N ASN A 75 2.97 -6.98 -13.46
CA ASN A 75 2.91 -5.68 -12.81
C ASN A 75 3.34 -5.77 -11.35
N LEU A 76 4.25 -4.87 -10.99
CA LEU A 76 4.51 -4.36 -9.65
C LEU A 76 3.25 -4.18 -8.77
N ASN A 77 2.06 -4.06 -9.37
CA ASN A 77 0.76 -4.04 -8.69
C ASN A 77 0.44 -5.31 -7.86
N VAL A 78 1.06 -6.47 -8.14
CA VAL A 78 1.01 -7.67 -7.28
C VAL A 78 2.13 -7.64 -6.21
N PHE A 79 3.17 -6.83 -6.44
CA PHE A 79 4.31 -6.64 -5.53
C PHE A 79 4.04 -5.59 -4.44
N THR A 80 3.02 -4.74 -4.59
CA THR A 80 2.65 -3.66 -3.65
C THR A 80 1.20 -3.73 -3.16
N ARG A 81 0.49 -4.84 -3.36
CA ARG A 81 -0.90 -4.96 -2.88
C ARG A 81 -1.04 -5.74 -1.60
N MET A 82 -0.72 -5.01 -0.54
CA MET A 82 -1.21 -5.29 0.79
C MET A 82 -2.62 -4.72 0.92
N PHE A 83 -3.63 -5.54 0.64
CA PHE A 83 -5.01 -5.14 0.86
C PHE A 83 -5.27 -5.02 2.36
N LYS A 84 -5.34 -3.77 2.83
CA LYS A 84 -5.81 -3.47 4.17
C LYS A 84 -7.32 -3.61 4.24
N MET A 85 -7.77 -4.75 4.79
CA MET A 85 -9.05 -4.86 5.46
C MET A 85 -8.80 -4.95 6.97
N PHE A 86 -9.15 -3.90 7.73
CA PHE A 86 -9.16 -3.95 9.21
C PHE A 86 -7.80 -4.27 9.88
N ASN A 87 -6.72 -3.56 9.50
CA ASN A 87 -5.34 -3.72 10.04
C ASN A 87 -4.62 -5.02 9.65
N THR A 88 -5.07 -5.60 8.55
CA THR A 88 -4.51 -6.83 8.00
C THR A 88 -3.44 -6.51 6.97
N ILE A 89 -2.33 -7.23 7.04
CA ILE A 89 -1.20 -7.19 6.10
C ILE A 89 -1.29 -8.45 5.21
N SER A 90 -1.81 -8.36 3.98
CA SER A 90 -1.70 -9.44 2.99
C SER A 90 -0.43 -9.36 2.12
N CYS A 91 0.44 -10.36 2.19
CA CYS A 91 1.55 -10.56 1.28
C CYS A 91 1.10 -11.46 0.11
N THR A 92 1.46 -11.14 -1.12
CA THR A 92 1.16 -12.04 -2.24
C THR A 92 2.10 -13.25 -2.21
N GLY A 93 1.61 -14.42 -2.63
CA GLY A 93 2.42 -15.65 -2.70
C GLY A 93 3.78 -15.47 -3.38
N PRO A 94 3.85 -14.79 -4.54
CA PRO A 94 5.12 -14.48 -5.20
C PRO A 94 6.06 -13.60 -4.38
N LEU A 95 5.57 -12.53 -3.73
CA LEU A 95 6.39 -11.67 -2.88
C LEU A 95 6.95 -12.46 -1.69
N PHE A 96 6.15 -13.34 -1.10
CA PHE A 96 6.62 -14.23 -0.04
C PHE A 96 7.72 -15.18 -0.53
N LEU A 97 7.60 -15.76 -1.73
CA LEU A 97 8.62 -16.65 -2.27
C LEU A 97 9.93 -15.91 -2.59
N VAL A 98 9.85 -14.72 -3.21
CA VAL A 98 11.02 -13.87 -3.46
C VAL A 98 11.66 -13.43 -2.15
N SER A 99 10.87 -13.14 -1.12
CA SER A 99 11.41 -12.75 0.18
C SER A 99 12.21 -13.82 0.90
N GLN A 100 11.99 -15.11 0.61
CA GLN A 100 12.82 -16.18 1.16
C GLN A 100 14.26 -16.10 0.63
N GLN A 101 14.44 -15.57 -0.59
CA GLN A 101 15.75 -15.36 -1.20
C GLN A 101 16.32 -13.96 -0.88
N TYR A 102 15.43 -12.98 -0.68
CA TYR A 102 15.77 -11.57 -0.43
C TYR A 102 15.06 -11.06 0.82
N PRO A 103 15.51 -11.43 2.03
CA PRO A 103 14.83 -11.07 3.28
C PRO A 103 14.75 -9.56 3.51
N LYS A 104 15.70 -8.79 2.96
CA LYS A 104 15.73 -7.33 3.03
C LYS A 104 14.58 -6.67 2.27
N LEU A 105 14.17 -7.25 1.13
CA LEU A 105 13.01 -6.78 0.36
C LEU A 105 11.74 -6.87 1.20
N LEU A 106 11.56 -7.97 1.92
CA LEU A 106 10.39 -8.16 2.80
C LEU A 106 10.38 -7.20 3.97
N ASN A 107 11.54 -6.96 4.58
CA ASN A 107 11.66 -6.01 5.68
C ASN A 107 11.25 -4.60 5.24
N TRP A 108 11.72 -4.18 4.07
CA TRP A 108 11.34 -2.91 3.46
C TRP A 108 9.84 -2.86 3.16
N SER A 109 9.28 -3.86 2.48
CA SER A 109 7.84 -3.91 2.16
C SER A 109 6.97 -3.92 3.42
N LEU A 110 7.36 -4.68 4.46
CA LEU A 110 6.62 -4.67 5.73
C LEU A 110 6.66 -3.30 6.40
N ALA A 111 7.81 -2.63 6.40
CA ALA A 111 7.93 -1.31 7.01
C ALA A 111 7.07 -0.28 6.28
N HIS A 112 7.08 -0.28 4.95
CA HIS A 112 6.20 0.53 4.10
C HIS A 112 4.72 0.35 4.48
N GLU A 113 4.30 -0.90 4.65
CA GLU A 113 2.89 -1.24 4.87
C GLU A 113 2.43 -0.96 6.30
N ILE A 114 3.33 -1.10 7.28
CA ILE A 114 3.09 -0.66 8.65
C ILE A 114 2.97 0.87 8.70
N ALA A 115 3.68 1.63 7.86
CA ALA A 115 3.52 3.08 7.78
C ALA A 115 2.11 3.47 7.29
N HIS A 116 1.55 2.78 6.30
CA HIS A 116 0.15 2.98 5.90
C HIS A 116 -0.86 2.70 7.03
N ILE A 117 -0.55 1.74 7.91
CA ILE A 117 -1.37 1.47 9.10
C ILE A 117 -1.23 2.61 10.11
N LYS A 118 0.00 3.09 10.36
CA LYS A 118 0.29 4.22 11.26
C LYS A 118 -0.52 5.45 10.89
N TYR A 119 -0.51 5.83 9.61
CA TYR A 119 -1.18 7.04 9.12
C TYR A 119 -2.65 6.84 8.71
N ARG A 120 -3.15 5.60 8.79
CA ARG A 120 -4.53 5.22 8.48
C ARG A 120 -4.92 5.52 7.02
N ASP A 121 -4.04 5.21 6.08
CA ASP A 121 -4.15 5.69 4.70
C ASP A 121 -5.38 5.18 3.95
N SER A 122 -5.84 3.99 4.31
CA SER A 122 -7.14 3.46 3.86
C SER A 122 -8.33 4.41 4.12
N MET A 123 -8.29 5.21 5.20
CA MET A 123 -9.34 6.20 5.47
C MET A 123 -9.24 7.40 4.52
N ILE A 124 -8.03 7.78 4.13
CA ILE A 124 -7.79 8.84 3.13
C ILE A 124 -8.33 8.38 1.78
N ILE A 125 -7.92 7.18 1.35
CA ILE A 125 -8.34 6.58 0.07
C ILE A 125 -9.86 6.42 0.01
N ASN A 126 -10.53 5.95 1.07
CA ASN A 126 -11.98 5.83 1.08
C ASN A 126 -12.70 7.18 0.92
N LYS A 127 -12.15 8.27 1.48
CA LYS A 127 -12.70 9.62 1.26
C LYS A 127 -12.48 10.09 -0.18
N LEU A 128 -11.33 9.73 -0.76
CA LEU A 128 -10.96 10.06 -2.13
C LEU A 128 -11.82 9.35 -3.19
N LEU A 129 -12.46 8.21 -2.86
CA LEU A 129 -13.41 7.55 -3.77
C LEU A 129 -14.59 8.45 -4.18
N HIS A 130 -14.84 9.52 -3.42
CA HIS A 130 -15.86 10.53 -3.71
C HIS A 130 -15.30 11.80 -4.36
N CYS A 131 -14.00 11.88 -4.61
CA CYS A 131 -13.37 13.02 -5.29
C CYS A 131 -13.60 12.94 -6.80
N SER A 132 -14.05 14.04 -7.41
CA SER A 132 -14.36 14.10 -8.84
C SER A 132 -13.13 14.25 -9.75
N SER A 133 -11.99 14.71 -9.21
CA SER A 133 -10.76 14.94 -9.99
C SER A 133 -9.81 13.74 -9.93
N SER A 134 -9.60 13.09 -11.07
CA SER A 134 -8.64 11.98 -11.22
C SER A 134 -7.20 12.42 -10.97
N LYS A 135 -6.83 13.67 -11.25
CA LYS A 135 -5.48 14.20 -10.99
C LYS A 135 -5.23 14.43 -9.49
N VAL A 136 -6.22 14.93 -8.76
CA VAL A 136 -6.14 15.11 -7.30
C VAL A 136 -6.00 13.76 -6.61
N LEU A 137 -6.79 12.76 -7.03
CA LEU A 137 -6.66 11.39 -6.53
C LEU A 137 -5.23 10.86 -6.70
N LYS A 138 -4.66 10.97 -7.91
CA LYS A 138 -3.29 10.52 -8.20
C LYS A 138 -2.26 11.23 -7.34
N ALA A 139 -2.36 12.55 -7.20
CA ALA A 139 -1.43 13.33 -6.40
C ALA A 139 -1.47 12.94 -4.91
N VAL A 140 -2.66 12.76 -4.35
CA VAL A 140 -2.78 12.31 -2.96
C VAL A 140 -2.25 10.88 -2.79
N SER A 141 -2.49 9.97 -3.76
CA SER A 141 -1.89 8.64 -3.74
C SER A 141 -0.36 8.69 -3.74
N VAL A 142 0.25 9.52 -4.60
CA VAL A 142 1.71 9.70 -4.61
C VAL A 142 2.25 10.18 -3.25
N LEU A 143 1.59 11.15 -2.62
CA LEU A 143 2.00 11.62 -1.28
C LEU A 143 1.86 10.53 -0.21
N ILE A 144 0.82 9.70 -0.30
CA ILE A 144 0.60 8.57 0.61
C ILE A 144 1.72 7.55 0.48
N GLU A 145 2.06 7.14 -0.75
CA GLU A 145 3.10 6.16 -1.05
C GLU A 145 4.48 6.67 -0.62
N LEU A 146 4.84 7.92 -0.95
CA LEU A 146 6.13 8.48 -0.57
C LEU A 146 6.26 8.69 0.94
N ARG A 147 5.18 9.03 1.65
CA ARG A 147 5.19 9.05 3.12
C ARG A 147 5.47 7.67 3.69
N ALA A 148 4.86 6.63 3.11
CA ALA A 148 5.08 5.26 3.53
C ALA A 148 6.51 4.79 3.25
N ASP A 149 7.08 5.15 2.09
CA ASP A 149 8.48 4.86 1.76
C ASP A 149 9.45 5.56 2.73
N VAL A 150 9.33 6.88 2.92
CA VAL A 150 10.23 7.63 3.83
C VAL A 150 10.13 7.12 5.27
N THR A 151 8.90 6.95 5.77
CA THR A 151 8.69 6.46 7.15
C THR A 151 9.14 5.00 7.30
N GLY A 152 8.84 4.16 6.30
CA GLY A 152 9.15 2.74 6.27
C GLY A 152 10.65 2.47 6.22
N VAL A 153 11.35 3.12 5.30
CA VAL A 153 12.81 3.02 5.15
C VAL A 153 13.50 3.46 6.43
N LYS A 154 13.13 4.61 7.01
CA LYS A 154 13.69 5.06 8.28
C LYS A 154 13.49 4.02 9.38
N ALA A 155 12.29 3.50 9.55
CA ALA A 155 12.03 2.51 10.59
C ALA A 155 12.82 1.22 10.36
N ALA A 156 12.88 0.72 9.13
CA ALA A 156 13.65 -0.47 8.81
C ALA A 156 15.16 -0.25 9.02
N ARG A 157 15.69 0.93 8.71
CA ARG A 157 17.10 1.29 8.92
C ARG A 157 17.44 1.44 10.41
N ASP A 158 16.63 2.20 11.15
CA ASP A 158 16.86 2.46 12.57
C ASP A 158 16.63 1.20 13.43
N THR A 159 15.88 0.24 12.90
CA THR A 159 15.78 -1.13 13.43
C THR A 159 16.79 -2.09 12.79
N GLY A 160 17.80 -1.64 12.08
CA GLY A 160 18.86 -2.50 11.50
C GLY A 160 18.35 -3.62 10.59
N LEU A 161 17.13 -3.52 10.10
CA LEU A 161 16.50 -4.51 9.22
C LEU A 161 16.93 -4.33 7.77
N ILE A 162 17.33 -3.12 7.36
CA ILE A 162 17.91 -2.80 6.05
C ILE A 162 19.05 -1.76 6.21
N VAL A 163 19.85 -1.61 5.16
CA VAL A 163 20.81 -0.49 4.96
C VAL A 163 20.56 0.19 3.60
N TYR A 164 21.11 1.39 3.37
CA TYR A 164 20.88 2.13 2.12
C TYR A 164 21.28 1.36 0.85
N SER A 165 22.39 0.62 0.88
CA SER A 165 22.79 -0.23 -0.25
C SER A 165 21.78 -1.33 -0.60
N ASP A 166 20.85 -1.65 0.30
CA ASP A 166 19.76 -2.58 0.02
C ASP A 166 18.71 -1.94 -0.90
N LEU A 167 18.49 -0.62 -0.82
CA LEU A 167 17.47 0.09 -1.60
C LEU A 167 17.77 0.12 -3.09
N GLU A 168 19.03 0.35 -3.48
CA GLU A 168 19.45 0.28 -4.88
C GLU A 168 19.24 -1.12 -5.48
N ASN A 169 19.53 -2.17 -4.69
CA ASN A 169 19.34 -3.55 -5.14
C ASN A 169 17.87 -3.90 -5.27
N ILE A 170 17.04 -3.49 -4.31
CA ILE A 170 15.59 -3.61 -4.38
C ILE A 170 15.07 -2.91 -5.64
N HIS A 171 15.56 -1.71 -5.95
CA HIS A 171 15.15 -0.98 -7.13
C HIS A 171 15.50 -1.69 -8.45
N LYS A 172 16.72 -2.21 -8.60
CA LYS A 172 17.11 -3.00 -9.77
C LYS A 172 16.17 -4.19 -10.02
N MET A 173 15.59 -4.75 -8.95
CA MET A 173 14.60 -5.83 -9.05
C MET A 173 13.21 -5.34 -9.45
N LEU A 174 12.86 -4.07 -9.17
CA LEU A 174 11.57 -3.47 -9.47
C LEU A 174 11.47 -2.88 -10.90
N GLY A 175 12.59 -2.73 -11.60
CA GLY A 175 12.65 -2.25 -12.99
C GLY A 175 12.41 -0.75 -13.14
N GLU A 176 12.37 -0.27 -14.39
CA GLU A 176 12.08 1.14 -14.70
C GLU A 176 10.58 1.29 -14.99
N ASN A 177 9.88 2.07 -14.15
CA ASN A 177 8.54 2.56 -14.45
C ASN A 177 8.40 3.96 -13.84
N ASN A 178 7.76 4.86 -14.57
CA ASN A 178 7.37 6.19 -14.08
C ASN A 178 5.82 6.27 -13.98
N PRO A 179 5.23 5.87 -12.83
CA PRO A 179 3.79 5.63 -12.72
C PRO A 179 3.01 6.79 -12.08
N TYR A 180 3.48 8.05 -12.16
CA TYR A 180 2.70 9.20 -11.64
C TYR A 180 1.29 9.26 -12.24
N PHE A 181 1.15 8.84 -13.50
CA PHE A 181 -0.15 8.69 -14.16
C PHE A 181 -1.05 7.62 -13.54
N ASP A 182 -0.49 6.65 -12.84
CA ASP A 182 -1.21 5.60 -12.11
C ASP A 182 -1.35 5.90 -10.61
N GLY A 183 -0.87 7.07 -10.16
CA GLY A 183 -0.92 7.48 -8.76
C GLY A 183 0.17 6.88 -7.88
N TYR A 184 1.28 6.42 -8.48
CA TYR A 184 2.45 5.93 -7.75
C TYR A 184 3.67 6.82 -8.05
N PRO A 185 4.58 7.01 -7.07
CA PRO A 185 5.83 7.73 -7.32
C PRO A 185 6.73 6.98 -8.30
N SER A 186 7.61 7.72 -8.97
CA SER A 186 8.69 7.10 -9.75
C SER A 186 9.60 6.28 -8.85
N ASN A 187 10.19 5.21 -9.38
CA ASN A 187 11.11 4.41 -8.57
C ASN A 187 12.34 5.19 -8.09
N GLU A 188 12.78 6.22 -8.82
CA GLU A 188 13.83 7.15 -8.38
C GLU A 188 13.41 7.89 -7.11
N ASP A 189 12.21 8.47 -7.09
CA ASP A 189 11.68 9.22 -5.93
C ASP A 189 11.56 8.33 -4.69
N ARG A 190 11.23 7.05 -4.87
CA ARG A 190 11.16 6.05 -3.79
C ARG A 190 12.50 5.73 -3.14
N ILE A 191 13.61 6.16 -3.73
CA ILE A 191 14.98 5.96 -3.20
C ILE A 191 15.53 7.29 -2.72
N VAL A 192 15.51 8.29 -3.60
CA VAL A 192 16.11 9.60 -3.35
C VAL A 192 15.47 10.27 -2.14
N PHE A 193 14.14 10.25 -2.03
CA PHE A 193 13.50 10.92 -0.90
C PHE A 193 13.74 10.23 0.44
N PRO A 194 13.64 8.89 0.58
CA PRO A 194 14.04 8.24 1.83
C PRO A 194 15.53 8.32 2.17
N GLU A 195 16.39 8.60 1.18
CA GLU A 195 17.82 8.86 1.41
C GLU A 195 18.08 10.30 1.88
N GLU A 196 17.46 11.28 1.24
CA GLU A 196 17.65 12.70 1.56
C GLU A 196 16.90 13.14 2.83
N TYR A 197 15.78 12.49 3.15
CA TYR A 197 14.88 12.93 4.22
C TYR A 197 14.71 11.88 5.31
N GLU A 198 14.98 12.31 6.55
CA GLU A 198 14.69 11.54 7.75
C GLU A 198 13.19 11.46 8.05
N GLU A 199 12.40 12.46 7.67
CA GLU A 199 10.97 12.50 7.99
C GLU A 199 10.17 13.05 6.83
N PHE A 200 8.91 12.62 6.72
CA PHE A 200 7.99 13.15 5.73
C PHE A 200 7.51 14.55 6.15
N CYS A 201 8.25 15.56 5.69
CA CYS A 201 8.15 16.94 6.17
C CYS A 201 7.58 17.90 5.11
N PRO A 202 7.24 19.14 5.49
CA PRO A 202 6.80 20.20 4.56
C PRO A 202 7.64 20.38 3.31
N GLU A 203 8.96 20.48 3.49
CA GLU A 203 9.89 20.74 2.39
C GLU A 203 9.88 19.62 1.36
N LEU A 204 9.77 18.37 1.82
CA LEU A 204 9.61 17.22 0.95
C LEU A 204 8.27 17.25 0.21
N ILE A 205 7.17 17.58 0.89
CA ILE A 205 5.85 17.73 0.25
C ILE A 205 5.93 18.75 -0.88
N ASP A 206 6.60 19.88 -0.68
CA ASP A 206 6.75 20.92 -1.70
C ASP A 206 7.53 20.41 -2.91
N LYS A 207 8.66 19.72 -2.70
CA LYS A 207 9.42 19.09 -3.79
C LYS A 207 8.57 18.07 -4.57
N ILE A 208 7.82 17.23 -3.87
CA ILE A 208 6.94 16.24 -4.50
C ILE A 208 5.82 16.93 -5.30
N MET A 209 5.18 17.94 -4.74
CA MET A 209 4.08 18.66 -5.40
C MET A 209 4.54 19.37 -6.67
N MET A 210 5.76 19.93 -6.68
CA MET A 210 6.36 20.48 -7.90
C MET A 210 6.51 19.40 -8.98
N ARG A 211 7.04 18.22 -8.62
CA ARG A 211 7.18 17.09 -9.56
C ARG A 211 5.82 16.64 -10.09
N ILE A 212 4.84 16.41 -9.21
CA ILE A 212 3.46 16.04 -9.58
C ILE A 212 2.86 17.06 -10.55
N CYS A 213 2.97 18.35 -10.26
CA CYS A 213 2.38 19.39 -11.10
C CYS A 213 2.98 19.41 -12.51
N ASN A 214 4.29 19.17 -12.61
CA ASN A 214 5.00 19.09 -13.89
C ASN A 214 4.58 17.83 -14.67
N GLU A 215 4.65 16.65 -14.03
CA GLU A 215 4.33 15.36 -14.65
C GLU A 215 2.86 15.26 -15.09
N LEU A 216 1.94 15.85 -14.31
CA LEU A 216 0.51 15.83 -14.61
C LEU A 216 0.04 17.04 -15.44
N GLU A 217 0.95 17.90 -15.90
CA GLU A 217 0.65 19.11 -16.70
C GLU A 217 -0.49 19.93 -16.06
N ILE A 218 -0.28 20.40 -14.83
CA ILE A 218 -1.27 21.15 -14.07
C ILE A 218 -1.23 22.64 -14.47
N ASN A 219 -2.36 23.15 -14.96
CA ASN A 219 -2.47 24.55 -15.41
C ASN A 219 -2.38 25.59 -14.27
N ASP A 220 -2.93 25.28 -13.09
CA ASP A 220 -2.83 26.10 -11.89
C ASP A 220 -2.22 25.28 -10.74
N PRO A 221 -0.88 25.20 -10.68
CA PRO A 221 -0.17 24.42 -9.67
C PRO A 221 -0.50 24.86 -8.24
N PHE A 222 -0.81 26.13 -8.03
CA PHE A 222 -1.08 26.67 -6.71
C PHE A 222 -2.44 26.19 -6.19
N ALA A 223 -3.52 26.41 -6.94
CA ALA A 223 -4.86 25.98 -6.54
C ALA A 223 -4.92 24.44 -6.40
N PHE A 224 -4.28 23.72 -7.32
CA PHE A 224 -4.17 22.27 -7.27
C PHE A 224 -3.45 21.79 -6.01
N SER A 225 -2.29 22.37 -5.69
CA SER A 225 -1.52 21.99 -4.50
C SER A 225 -2.27 22.26 -3.20
N GLN A 226 -2.99 23.39 -3.12
CA GLN A 226 -3.86 23.70 -1.97
C GLN A 226 -4.94 22.63 -1.78
N GLU A 227 -5.59 22.20 -2.87
CA GLU A 227 -6.61 21.15 -2.81
C GLU A 227 -6.03 19.80 -2.35
N VAL A 228 -4.91 19.38 -2.96
CA VAL A 228 -4.22 18.12 -2.64
C VAL A 228 -3.76 18.12 -1.18
N ILE A 229 -3.07 19.17 -0.74
CA ILE A 229 -2.57 19.29 0.64
C ILE A 229 -3.73 19.34 1.61
N ARG A 230 -4.82 20.06 1.31
CA ARG A 230 -6.01 20.09 2.17
C ARG A 230 -6.57 18.68 2.37
N ILE A 231 -6.75 17.91 1.30
CA ILE A 231 -7.27 16.54 1.39
C ILE A 231 -6.30 15.63 2.17
N PHE A 232 -4.99 15.77 1.93
CA PHE A 232 -3.96 15.00 2.61
C PHE A 232 -3.84 15.34 4.11
N THR A 233 -4.00 16.62 4.48
CA THR A 233 -3.76 17.17 5.83
C THR A 233 -5.00 17.37 6.70
N ASP A 234 -6.22 17.36 6.14
CA ASP A 234 -7.52 17.35 6.87
C ASP A 234 -7.65 16.11 7.81
N ILE A 235 -6.60 15.29 7.91
CA ILE A 235 -6.44 14.14 8.81
C ILE A 235 -5.46 14.42 9.98
N LYS A 236 -5.12 15.71 10.23
CA LYS A 236 -4.35 16.34 11.34
C LYS A 236 -2.92 16.78 10.99
N PHE A 237 -2.74 17.77 10.10
CA PHE A 237 -1.50 18.57 10.04
C PHE A 237 -1.76 19.99 9.49
N ILE A 238 -2.41 20.87 10.27
CA ILE A 238 -2.75 22.26 9.85
C ILE A 238 -1.69 23.28 10.31
N ASN A 239 -0.40 23.07 10.07
CA ASN A 239 0.61 24.12 10.32
C ASN A 239 1.61 24.37 9.19
N VAL A 240 1.50 23.64 8.07
CA VAL A 240 2.50 23.67 6.99
C VAL A 240 2.25 24.79 5.97
N VAL A 241 1.00 25.07 5.65
CA VAL A 241 0.62 25.95 4.52
C VAL A 241 0.97 27.43 4.75
N LYS A 242 1.13 27.89 5.99
CA LYS A 242 1.38 29.31 6.29
C LYS A 242 2.82 29.77 6.05
N GLN A 243 3.79 28.86 5.96
CA GLN A 243 5.21 29.22 5.75
C GLN A 243 5.61 29.21 4.27
N MET A 244 4.84 28.54 3.41
CA MET A 244 5.19 28.26 2.01
C MET A 244 5.24 29.50 1.10
N PHE A 245 4.60 30.62 1.44
CA PHE A 245 4.44 31.75 0.51
C PHE A 245 4.81 33.12 1.10
N LYS A 246 5.72 33.14 2.09
CA LYS A 246 6.42 34.37 2.54
C LYS A 246 7.82 34.52 1.92
N ARG A 247 8.17 33.68 0.95
CA ARG A 247 9.36 33.79 0.10
C ARG A 247 8.91 33.80 -1.35
#